data_AF-A0A2M8GJC4-F1
#
_entry.id   AF-A0A2M8GJC4-F1
#
_cell.length_a   1.000
_cell.length_b   1.000
_cell.length_c   1.000
_cell.angle_alpha   90.00
_cell.angle_beta   90.00
_cell.angle_gamma   90.00
#
_symmetry.space_group_name_H-M   'P 1'
#
loop_
_entity.id
_entity.type
_entity.pdbx_description
1 polymer ?
#
loop_
_entity_poly.entity_id
_entity_poly.type
_entity_poly.pdbx_seq_one_letter_code
_entity_poly.pdbx_strand_id
1 'polypeptide(L)'
;MFGINLKQYKQFLTKNERNGVYLRKNSAEGRGIADSKYRTKRVLDKNRVGVPKLIARFRNGRQLLGFDWRKLEGNFVVKPVSGYGGEGILIVRKRLKNFQFPISNFQLMDGGQITTEELMGHCMEILAGKFSMHGATDSVLVEERIKIHPMFLNLTKAGTPDVRVIVYNKVPVMAMFRIPTLQSGCKANLQQGAYGLGIDLATGITTFGIVGKSEEIKKIYDFGKKKEIKVNGIKIPFWREILETAVKCQGAISGLGFLGVDVVLDKDKG
;
A
#
# COMPACT_ATOMS: atom_id res chain seq x y z
N MET A 1 -39.65 11.20 15.38
CA MET A 1 -38.70 10.11 15.06
C MET A 1 -38.40 10.16 13.57
N PHE A 2 -37.22 10.64 13.17
CA PHE A 2 -36.78 10.56 11.78
C PHE A 2 -36.43 9.11 11.46
N GLY A 3 -37.36 8.39 10.83
CA GLY A 3 -37.12 7.03 10.37
C GLY A 3 -36.00 7.01 9.33
N ILE A 4 -34.93 6.26 9.61
CA ILE A 4 -33.83 6.06 8.67
C ILE A 4 -34.41 5.33 7.44
N ASN A 5 -34.37 5.98 6.27
CA ASN A 5 -34.82 5.35 5.03
C ASN A 5 -33.82 4.27 4.62
N LEU A 6 -34.21 3.00 4.81
CA LEU A 6 -33.35 1.85 4.54
C LEU A 6 -33.32 1.44 3.05
N LYS A 7 -34.16 2.02 2.18
CA LYS A 7 -34.25 1.63 0.75
C LYS A 7 -32.92 1.85 0.00
N GLN A 8 -32.17 2.89 0.33
CA GLN A 8 -30.85 3.16 -0.27
C GLN A 8 -29.82 2.04 0.03
N TYR A 9 -29.92 1.37 1.19
CA TYR A 9 -28.99 0.30 1.56
C TYR A 9 -29.30 -1.03 0.88
N LYS A 10 -30.42 -1.15 0.16
CA LYS A 10 -30.70 -2.32 -0.70
C LYS A 10 -29.97 -2.26 -2.05
N GLN A 11 -29.49 -1.09 -2.46
CA GLN A 11 -28.78 -0.90 -3.73
C GLN A 11 -27.25 -1.02 -3.60
N PHE A 12 -26.71 -0.85 -2.40
CA PHE A 12 -25.27 -0.82 -2.15
C PHE A 12 -24.88 -1.81 -1.05
N LEU A 13 -23.83 -2.58 -1.28
CA LEU A 13 -23.26 -3.47 -0.28
C LEU A 13 -22.60 -2.65 0.83
N THR A 14 -23.24 -2.59 2.00
CA THR A 14 -22.69 -1.86 3.16
C THR A 14 -21.46 -2.58 3.73
N LYS A 15 -20.60 -1.84 4.46
CA LYS A 15 -19.44 -2.43 5.15
C LYS A 15 -19.86 -3.54 6.12
N ASN A 16 -20.98 -3.35 6.83
CA ASN A 16 -21.47 -4.32 7.80
C ASN A 16 -21.97 -5.59 7.09
N GLU A 17 -22.74 -5.45 6.01
CA GLU A 17 -23.22 -6.59 5.23
C GLU A 17 -22.07 -7.33 4.55
N ARG A 18 -21.13 -6.57 3.97
CA ARG A 18 -19.90 -7.14 3.40
C ARG A 18 -19.15 -7.99 4.42
N ASN A 19 -18.97 -7.46 5.62
CA ASN A 19 -18.28 -8.15 6.69
C ASN A 19 -19.09 -9.36 7.20
N GLY A 20 -20.40 -9.23 7.33
CA GLY A 20 -21.31 -10.28 7.80
C GLY A 20 -21.42 -11.46 6.85
N VAL A 21 -21.36 -11.23 5.54
CA VAL A 21 -21.56 -12.28 4.52
C VAL A 21 -20.24 -12.80 3.97
N TYR A 22 -19.35 -11.91 3.50
CA TYR A 22 -18.18 -12.31 2.72
C TYR A 22 -16.96 -12.57 3.58
N LEU A 23 -16.69 -11.74 4.60
CA LEU A 23 -15.52 -11.98 5.49
C LEU A 23 -15.65 -13.26 6.34
N ARG A 24 -16.87 -13.77 6.54
CA ARG A 24 -17.09 -15.08 7.17
C ARG A 24 -16.52 -16.25 6.35
N LYS A 25 -16.29 -16.05 5.05
CA LYS A 25 -15.61 -17.04 4.19
C LYS A 25 -14.10 -17.06 4.41
N ASN A 26 -13.56 -16.15 5.20
CA ASN A 26 -12.15 -16.18 5.60
C ASN A 26 -12.00 -17.05 6.86
N SER A 27 -11.06 -18.00 6.82
CA SER A 27 -10.61 -18.78 7.97
C SER A 27 -9.82 -17.90 8.95
N ALA A 28 -9.69 -18.37 10.20
CA ALA A 28 -8.85 -17.71 11.19
C ALA A 28 -7.37 -17.69 10.77
N GLU A 29 -6.88 -18.79 10.20
CA GLU A 29 -5.50 -18.89 9.71
C GLU A 29 -5.23 -17.91 8.56
N GLY A 30 -6.10 -17.88 7.54
CA GLY A 30 -5.97 -16.97 6.41
C GLY A 30 -5.96 -15.49 6.85
N ARG A 31 -6.84 -15.13 7.80
CA ARG A 31 -6.81 -13.79 8.44
C ARG A 31 -5.49 -13.53 9.15
N GLY A 32 -5.00 -14.48 9.95
CA GLY A 32 -3.73 -14.35 10.66
C GLY A 32 -2.51 -14.22 9.74
N ILE A 33 -2.57 -14.72 8.50
CA ILE A 33 -1.55 -14.46 7.47
C ILE A 33 -1.70 -13.03 6.94
N ALA A 34 -2.91 -12.63 6.55
CA ALA A 34 -3.21 -11.31 5.98
C ALA A 34 -2.90 -10.15 6.94
N ASP A 35 -3.14 -10.33 8.25
CA ASP A 35 -2.89 -9.32 9.27
C ASP A 35 -1.39 -9.11 9.54
N SER A 36 -0.52 -10.02 9.07
CA SER A 36 0.94 -9.90 9.20
C SER A 36 1.60 -9.66 7.84
N LYS A 37 2.11 -8.44 7.63
CA LYS A 37 2.84 -8.07 6.39
C LYS A 37 3.99 -9.03 6.07
N TYR A 38 4.69 -9.51 7.10
CA TYR A 38 5.77 -10.48 6.93
C TYR A 38 5.26 -11.86 6.51
N ARG A 39 4.21 -12.40 7.15
CA ARG A 39 3.65 -13.71 6.78
C ARG A 39 3.06 -13.68 5.38
N THR A 40 2.26 -12.64 5.08
CA THR A 40 1.73 -12.38 3.74
C THR A 40 2.86 -12.38 2.72
N LYS A 41 3.92 -11.57 2.92
CA LYS A 41 5.06 -11.52 2.01
C LYS A 41 5.69 -12.89 1.77
N ARG A 42 5.97 -13.63 2.84
CA ARG A 42 6.61 -14.97 2.75
C ARG A 42 5.76 -15.96 1.96
N VAL A 43 4.44 -15.94 2.16
CA VAL A 43 3.51 -16.82 1.45
C VAL A 43 3.42 -16.42 -0.02
N LEU A 44 3.30 -15.13 -0.33
CA LEU A 44 3.24 -14.63 -1.70
C LEU A 44 4.54 -14.93 -2.47
N ASP A 45 5.70 -14.65 -1.86
CA ASP A 45 7.03 -14.90 -2.45
C ASP A 45 7.24 -16.39 -2.76
N LYS A 46 6.88 -17.28 -1.82
CA LYS A 46 6.93 -18.74 -2.01
C LYS A 46 6.07 -19.21 -3.19
N ASN A 47 4.96 -18.52 -3.44
CA ASN A 47 4.05 -18.79 -4.56
C ASN A 47 4.35 -17.96 -5.82
N ARG A 48 5.54 -17.34 -5.90
CA ARG A 48 5.98 -16.53 -7.05
C ARG A 48 5.04 -15.37 -7.39
N VAL A 49 4.39 -14.80 -6.38
CA VAL A 49 3.63 -13.57 -6.51
C VAL A 49 4.55 -12.39 -6.20
N GLY A 50 4.55 -11.39 -7.08
CA GLY A 50 5.44 -10.24 -6.98
C GLY A 50 5.29 -9.49 -5.65
N VAL A 51 6.38 -9.40 -4.90
CA VAL A 51 6.47 -8.62 -3.66
C VAL A 51 7.81 -7.87 -3.62
N PRO A 52 7.91 -6.74 -2.89
CA PRO A 52 9.19 -6.05 -2.73
C PRO A 52 10.22 -6.97 -2.07
N LYS A 53 11.48 -6.93 -2.50
CA LYS A 53 12.52 -7.77 -1.91
C LYS A 53 12.73 -7.42 -0.44
N LEU A 54 12.70 -8.43 0.43
CA LEU A 54 13.05 -8.25 1.84
C LEU A 54 14.58 -8.16 1.95
N ILE A 55 15.07 -7.05 2.51
CA ILE A 55 16.50 -6.82 2.73
C ILE A 55 16.89 -7.32 4.13
N ALA A 56 16.13 -6.91 5.14
CA ALA A 56 16.35 -7.33 6.52
C ALA A 56 15.04 -7.36 7.31
N ARG A 57 15.03 -8.15 8.39
CA ARG A 57 13.99 -8.14 9.41
C ARG A 57 14.64 -8.13 10.77
N PHE A 58 14.21 -7.23 11.64
CA PHE A 58 14.67 -7.16 13.03
C PHE A 58 13.52 -7.50 13.97
N ARG A 59 13.74 -8.47 14.85
CA ARG A 59 12.80 -8.88 15.89
C ARG A 59 13.14 -8.30 17.26
N ASN A 60 14.36 -7.79 17.43
CA ASN A 60 14.85 -7.22 18.67
C ASN A 60 16.03 -6.28 18.40
N GLY A 61 16.39 -5.50 19.42
CA GLY A 61 17.48 -4.51 19.35
C GLY A 61 18.84 -5.14 19.03
N ARG A 62 19.12 -6.37 19.48
CA ARG A 62 20.39 -7.04 19.18
C ARG A 62 20.59 -7.26 17.67
N GLN A 63 19.55 -7.73 16.98
CA GLN A 63 19.59 -7.90 15.52
C GLN A 63 19.74 -6.56 14.79
N LEU A 64 19.09 -5.51 15.30
CA LEU A 64 19.17 -4.16 14.75
C LEU A 64 20.58 -3.57 14.87
N LEU A 65 21.18 -3.66 16.06
CA LEU A 65 22.53 -3.14 16.35
C LEU A 65 23.62 -3.93 15.62
N GLY A 66 23.43 -5.23 15.40
CA GLY A 66 24.37 -6.08 14.66
C GLY A 66 24.27 -5.96 13.14
N PHE A 67 23.35 -5.16 12.60
CA PHE A 67 23.18 -5.00 11.16
C PHE A 67 24.16 -3.96 10.59
N ASP A 68 24.84 -4.32 9.50
CA ASP A 68 25.76 -3.40 8.82
C ASP A 68 25.01 -2.45 7.87
N TRP A 69 24.53 -1.33 8.41
CA TRP A 69 23.82 -0.28 7.68
C TRP A 69 24.63 0.35 6.53
N ARG A 70 25.97 0.23 6.56
CA ARG A 70 26.85 0.77 5.50
C ARG A 70 26.67 0.05 4.18
N LYS A 71 26.07 -1.15 4.18
CA LYS A 71 25.75 -1.94 2.97
C LYS A 71 24.51 -1.42 2.22
N LEU A 72 23.73 -0.53 2.83
CA LEU A 72 22.55 0.04 2.20
C LEU A 72 22.92 1.32 1.43
N GLU A 73 22.71 1.31 0.11
CA GLU A 73 22.99 2.47 -0.75
C GLU A 73 21.78 3.40 -0.92
N GLY A 74 20.60 3.00 -0.42
CA GLY A 74 19.34 3.70 -0.54
C GLY A 74 18.26 2.87 -1.23
N ASN A 75 17.19 3.52 -1.70
CA ASN A 75 16.01 2.90 -2.29
C ASN A 75 15.43 1.76 -1.45
N PHE A 76 15.25 2.01 -0.15
CA PHE A 76 14.62 1.06 0.76
C PHE A 76 13.54 1.72 1.60
N VAL A 77 12.68 0.90 2.18
CA VAL A 77 11.61 1.28 3.08
C VAL A 77 11.83 0.59 4.42
N VAL A 78 11.77 1.34 5.50
CA VAL A 78 11.68 0.82 6.88
C VAL A 78 10.23 0.92 7.31
N LYS A 79 9.65 -0.17 7.82
CA LYS A 79 8.27 -0.17 8.31
C LYS A 79 8.01 -1.21 9.40
N PRO A 80 7.01 -0.97 10.28
CA PRO A 80 6.48 -1.98 11.18
C PRO A 80 5.79 -3.14 10.44
N VAL A 81 5.87 -4.37 10.97
CA VAL A 81 5.08 -5.50 10.46
C VAL A 81 3.59 -5.25 10.69
N SER A 82 3.24 -4.75 11.87
CA SER A 82 1.85 -4.66 12.35
C SER A 82 1.27 -3.25 12.28
N GLY A 83 2.03 -2.29 11.73
CA GLY A 83 1.63 -0.88 11.76
C GLY A 83 0.34 -0.58 10.98
N TYR A 84 -0.39 0.42 11.50
CA TYR A 84 -1.69 0.87 11.00
C TYR A 84 -1.59 2.23 10.33
N GLY A 85 -2.47 2.50 9.36
CA GLY A 85 -2.61 3.82 8.75
C GLY A 85 -1.37 4.38 8.04
N GLY A 86 -0.35 3.56 7.79
CA GLY A 86 0.92 4.00 7.20
C GLY A 86 1.87 4.70 8.18
N GLU A 87 1.63 4.59 9.49
CA GLU A 87 2.53 5.12 10.51
C GLU A 87 3.79 4.26 10.66
N GLY A 88 4.88 4.89 11.14
CA GLY A 88 6.17 4.25 11.31
C GLY A 88 6.90 3.89 10.00
N ILE A 89 6.37 4.29 8.84
CA ILE A 89 6.99 4.05 7.53
C ILE A 89 8.00 5.17 7.23
N LEU A 90 9.26 4.81 7.04
CA LEU A 90 10.30 5.70 6.50
C LEU A 90 10.71 5.22 5.12
N ILE A 91 10.72 6.11 4.14
CA ILE A 91 11.09 5.80 2.76
C ILE A 91 12.42 6.50 2.45
N VAL A 92 13.47 5.70 2.34
CA VAL A 92 14.83 6.16 2.06
C VAL A 92 15.08 6.15 0.55
N ARG A 93 15.43 7.33 0.02
CA ARG A 93 15.68 7.53 -1.41
C ARG A 93 17.11 7.14 -1.78
N LYS A 94 18.11 7.76 -1.16
CA LYS A 94 19.52 7.53 -1.46
C LYS A 94 20.38 7.76 -0.23
N ARG A 95 21.53 7.09 -0.17
CA ARG A 95 22.60 7.46 0.75
C ARG A 95 23.25 8.75 0.29
N LEU A 96 23.54 9.64 1.23
CA LEU A 96 24.33 10.84 1.03
C LEU A 96 25.79 10.51 1.30
N LYS A 97 26.67 10.83 0.35
CA LYS A 97 28.12 10.73 0.55
C LYS A 97 28.60 12.08 1.08
N ASN A 98 28.80 12.19 2.38
CA ASN A 98 29.45 13.37 2.96
C ASN A 98 30.92 13.05 3.22
N PHE A 99 31.82 13.83 2.60
CA PHE A 99 33.26 13.72 2.82
C PHE A 99 33.72 14.34 4.16
N GLN A 100 32.88 15.16 4.81
CA GLN A 100 33.20 15.89 6.04
C GLN A 100 32.67 15.25 7.32
N PHE A 101 31.70 14.32 7.23
CA PHE A 101 31.15 13.65 8.40
C PHE A 101 31.12 12.14 8.14
N PRO A 102 31.77 11.31 8.98
CA PRO A 102 31.84 9.86 8.80
C PRO A 102 30.49 9.16 9.04
N ILE A 103 29.48 9.88 9.47
CA ILE A 103 28.14 9.37 9.74
C ILE A 103 27.40 9.19 8.41
N SER A 104 26.90 7.98 8.18
CA SER A 104 26.14 7.65 6.97
C SER A 104 24.77 8.32 7.03
N ASN A 105 24.59 9.40 6.27
CA ASN A 105 23.31 10.07 6.15
C ASN A 105 22.52 9.51 4.97
N PHE A 106 21.20 9.49 5.12
CA PHE A 106 20.26 9.12 4.09
C PHE A 106 19.36 10.32 3.76
N GLN A 107 19.00 10.45 2.49
CA GLN A 107 17.93 11.35 2.07
C GLN A 107 16.61 10.57 2.04
N LEU A 108 15.59 11.11 2.69
CA LEU A 108 14.21 10.65 2.66
C LEU A 108 13.50 11.10 1.37
N MET A 109 12.35 10.48 1.07
CA MET A 109 11.58 10.81 -0.14
C MET A 109 10.96 12.21 -0.13
N ASP A 110 10.70 12.78 1.05
CA ASP A 110 10.22 14.15 1.21
C ASP A 110 11.33 15.21 1.10
N GLY A 111 12.58 14.78 0.90
CA GLY A 111 13.75 15.65 0.81
C GLY A 111 14.49 15.83 2.13
N GLY A 112 13.92 15.38 3.25
CA GLY A 112 14.57 15.38 4.56
C GLY A 112 15.83 14.53 4.59
N GLN A 113 16.68 14.76 5.58
CA GLN A 113 17.88 13.96 5.85
C GLN A 113 17.70 13.24 7.18
N ILE A 114 18.24 12.03 7.27
CA ILE A 114 18.25 11.23 8.49
C ILE A 114 19.62 10.57 8.65
N THR A 115 20.19 10.61 9.85
CA THR A 115 21.42 9.89 10.17
C THR A 115 21.14 8.39 10.34
N THR A 116 22.19 7.56 10.34
CA THR A 116 22.01 6.12 10.61
C THR A 116 21.52 5.90 12.04
N GLU A 117 21.99 6.69 12.99
CA GLU A 117 21.63 6.65 14.41
C GLU A 117 20.15 7.00 14.60
N GLU A 118 19.66 8.05 13.95
CA GLU A 118 18.24 8.43 13.95
C GLU A 118 17.36 7.34 13.31
N LEU A 119 17.80 6.77 12.19
CA LEU A 119 17.11 5.67 11.52
C LEU A 119 17.02 4.43 12.44
N MET A 120 18.10 4.10 13.14
CA MET A 120 18.13 3.03 14.14
C MET A 120 17.24 3.36 15.34
N GLY A 121 17.23 4.61 15.81
CA GLY A 121 16.32 5.10 16.85
C GLY A 121 14.86 4.87 16.47
N HIS A 122 14.47 5.26 15.25
CA HIS A 122 13.13 5.00 14.71
C HIS A 122 12.80 3.50 14.65
N CYS A 123 13.76 2.67 14.28
CA CYS A 123 13.60 1.21 14.31
C CYS A 123 13.38 0.69 15.74
N MET A 124 14.07 1.24 16.75
CA MET A 124 13.84 0.89 18.15
C MET A 124 12.44 1.28 18.62
N GLU A 125 11.91 2.44 18.18
CA GLU A 125 10.53 2.84 18.47
C GLU A 125 9.50 1.88 17.87
N ILE A 126 9.74 1.40 16.64
CA ILE A 126 8.93 0.34 16.03
C ILE A 126 8.98 -0.94 16.88
N LEU A 127 10.17 -1.41 17.28
CA LEU A 127 10.33 -2.61 18.10
C LEU A 127 9.61 -2.48 19.44
N ALA A 128 9.64 -1.29 20.05
CA ALA A 128 8.93 -0.96 21.27
C ALA A 128 7.39 -0.87 21.10
N GLY A 129 6.89 -0.94 19.87
CA GLY A 129 5.46 -0.97 19.58
C GLY A 129 4.80 0.40 19.41
N LYS A 130 5.57 1.50 19.30
CA LYS A 130 5.05 2.87 19.18
C LYS A 130 4.02 3.04 18.06
N PHE A 131 4.16 2.29 16.97
CA PHE A 131 3.31 2.35 15.78
C PHE A 131 2.35 1.16 15.62
N SER A 132 2.27 0.30 16.64
CA SER A 132 1.37 -0.86 16.68
C SER A 132 0.01 -0.47 17.28
N MET A 133 -1.09 -1.05 16.78
CA MET A 133 -2.46 -0.73 17.19
C MET A 133 -2.75 -0.76 18.70
N HIS A 134 -1.96 -1.49 19.49
CA HIS A 134 -2.13 -1.63 20.94
C HIS A 134 -0.83 -1.41 21.71
N GLY A 135 0.17 -0.74 21.12
CA GLY A 135 1.49 -0.60 21.75
C GLY A 135 2.27 -1.92 21.90
N ALA A 136 1.78 -3.01 21.30
CA ALA A 136 2.44 -4.30 21.37
C ALA A 136 3.77 -4.28 20.63
N THR A 137 4.76 -4.98 21.20
CA THR A 137 6.08 -5.17 20.57
C THR A 137 5.92 -5.67 19.13
N ASP A 138 6.71 -5.11 18.21
CA ASP A 138 6.62 -5.40 16.79
C ASP A 138 7.96 -5.84 16.20
N SER A 139 7.98 -6.16 14.92
CA SER A 139 9.21 -6.34 14.16
C SER A 139 9.37 -5.22 13.12
N VAL A 140 10.63 -4.89 12.82
CA VAL A 140 10.99 -3.96 11.74
C VAL A 140 11.23 -4.76 10.46
N LEU A 141 10.68 -4.27 9.34
CA LEU A 141 11.01 -4.72 8.00
C LEU A 141 11.80 -3.65 7.25
N VAL A 142 12.91 -4.06 6.64
CA VAL A 142 13.65 -3.27 5.67
C VAL A 142 13.47 -3.92 4.30
N GLU A 143 12.90 -3.21 3.36
CA GLU A 143 12.51 -3.73 2.04
C GLU A 143 13.00 -2.82 0.92
N GLU A 144 13.19 -3.38 -0.27
CA GLU A 144 13.40 -2.59 -1.48
C GLU A 144 12.22 -1.63 -1.70
N ARG A 145 12.51 -0.40 -2.09
CA ARG A 145 11.52 0.59 -2.50
C ARG A 145 11.04 0.28 -3.92
N ILE A 146 9.73 0.15 -4.09
CA ILE A 146 9.10 0.01 -5.41
C ILE A 146 9.33 1.30 -6.21
N LYS A 147 9.79 1.16 -7.46
CA LYS A 147 9.92 2.29 -8.38
C LYS A 147 8.61 2.44 -9.13
N ILE A 148 7.75 3.34 -8.67
CA ILE A 148 6.40 3.47 -9.21
C ILE A 148 6.41 3.77 -10.71
N HIS A 149 5.55 3.09 -11.46
CA HIS A 149 5.38 3.30 -12.89
C HIS A 149 5.03 4.77 -13.24
N PRO A 150 5.64 5.38 -14.28
CA PRO A 150 5.46 6.80 -14.59
C PRO A 150 4.01 7.25 -14.77
N MET A 151 3.16 6.40 -15.36
CA MET A 151 1.73 6.71 -15.51
C MET A 151 1.05 6.94 -14.15
N PHE A 152 1.41 6.18 -13.11
CA PHE A 152 0.85 6.35 -11.77
C PHE A 152 1.41 7.61 -11.12
N LEU A 153 2.73 7.82 -11.22
CA LEU A 153 3.40 9.02 -10.70
C LEU A 153 2.85 10.32 -11.31
N ASN A 154 2.52 10.34 -12.59
CA ASN A 154 2.00 11.53 -13.26
C ASN A 154 0.65 12.00 -12.70
N LEU A 155 -0.05 11.17 -11.93
CA LEU A 155 -1.37 11.50 -11.39
C LEU A 155 -1.35 11.92 -9.92
N THR A 156 -0.18 11.94 -9.28
CA THR A 156 -0.05 12.40 -7.89
C THR A 156 1.21 13.25 -7.68
N LYS A 157 1.16 14.17 -6.71
CA LYS A 157 2.36 14.92 -6.28
C LYS A 157 3.22 14.14 -5.30
N ALA A 158 2.64 13.19 -4.56
CA ALA A 158 3.30 12.49 -3.48
C ALA A 158 2.52 11.25 -3.05
N GLY A 159 3.21 10.27 -2.47
CA GLY A 159 2.62 9.00 -2.07
C GLY A 159 2.76 7.93 -3.14
N THR A 160 2.10 6.79 -2.91
CA THR A 160 2.11 5.64 -3.82
C THR A 160 0.69 5.35 -4.30
N PRO A 161 0.35 5.67 -5.56
CA PRO A 161 -0.88 5.20 -6.17
C PRO A 161 -0.87 3.68 -6.29
N ASP A 162 -2.03 3.09 -6.15
CA ASP A 162 -2.22 1.65 -6.24
C ASP A 162 -3.56 1.32 -6.89
N VAL A 163 -3.67 0.09 -7.39
CA VAL A 163 -4.93 -0.47 -7.87
C VAL A 163 -5.41 -1.49 -6.87
N ARG A 164 -6.56 -1.21 -6.24
CA ARG A 164 -7.23 -2.17 -5.37
C ARG A 164 -8.14 -3.04 -6.21
N VAL A 165 -7.93 -4.34 -6.18
CA VAL A 165 -8.82 -5.35 -6.75
C VAL A 165 -9.47 -6.12 -5.61
N ILE A 166 -10.80 -6.15 -5.59
CA ILE A 166 -11.57 -7.01 -4.69
C ILE A 166 -11.76 -8.36 -5.37
N VAL A 167 -11.36 -9.43 -4.67
CA VAL A 167 -11.46 -10.79 -5.18
C VAL A 167 -12.36 -11.60 -4.24
N TYR A 168 -13.34 -12.27 -4.82
CA TYR A 168 -14.22 -13.20 -4.13
C TYR A 168 -14.17 -14.56 -4.83
N ASN A 169 -13.90 -15.62 -4.07
CA ASN A 169 -13.84 -16.99 -4.58
C ASN A 169 -13.04 -17.14 -5.89
N LYS A 170 -11.83 -16.58 -5.92
CA LYS A 170 -10.87 -16.56 -7.04
C LYS A 170 -11.31 -15.77 -8.27
N VAL A 171 -12.36 -14.95 -8.14
CA VAL A 171 -12.88 -14.10 -9.21
C VAL A 171 -12.74 -12.62 -8.79
N PRO A 172 -12.05 -11.77 -9.59
CA PRO A 172 -12.08 -10.34 -9.41
C PRO A 172 -13.52 -9.82 -9.59
N VAL A 173 -14.06 -9.13 -8.60
CA VAL A 173 -15.45 -8.64 -8.62
C VAL A 173 -15.56 -7.13 -8.73
N MET A 174 -14.55 -6.38 -8.29
CA MET A 174 -14.48 -4.94 -8.40
C MET A 174 -13.04 -4.47 -8.40
N ALA A 175 -12.76 -3.33 -9.03
CA ALA A 175 -11.47 -2.68 -8.90
C ALA A 175 -11.58 -1.17 -8.89
N MET A 176 -10.62 -0.53 -8.23
CA MET A 176 -10.47 0.92 -8.25
C MET A 176 -9.00 1.32 -8.26
N PHE A 177 -8.71 2.40 -8.98
CA PHE A 177 -7.42 3.07 -8.94
C PHE A 177 -7.45 4.14 -7.85
N ARG A 178 -6.54 4.04 -6.89
CA ARG A 178 -6.44 4.97 -5.76
C ARG A 178 -5.26 5.90 -5.95
N ILE A 179 -5.54 7.19 -5.93
CA ILE A 179 -4.54 8.24 -6.17
C ILE A 179 -4.41 9.08 -4.89
N PRO A 180 -3.27 9.01 -4.19
CA PRO A 180 -3.01 9.84 -3.02
C PRO A 180 -3.06 11.32 -3.35
N THR A 181 -3.57 12.09 -2.41
CA THR A 181 -3.65 13.56 -2.45
C THR A 181 -2.93 14.16 -1.23
N LEU A 182 -2.67 15.46 -1.25
CA LEU A 182 -2.17 16.17 -0.07
C LEU A 182 -3.17 16.06 1.11
N GLN A 183 -4.48 16.13 0.83
CA GLN A 183 -5.53 15.98 1.83
C GLN A 183 -5.47 14.63 2.54
N SER A 184 -5.12 13.56 1.82
CA SER A 184 -4.93 12.22 2.37
C SER A 184 -3.61 12.01 3.12
N GLY A 185 -2.81 13.05 3.32
CA GLY A 185 -1.45 12.94 3.86
C GLY A 185 -0.55 12.10 2.96
N CYS A 186 -0.75 12.18 1.64
CA CYS A 186 0.00 11.42 0.63
C CYS A 186 -0.19 9.90 0.75
N LYS A 187 -1.35 9.44 1.25
CA LYS A 187 -1.70 8.02 1.40
C LYS A 187 -2.84 7.66 0.46
N ALA A 188 -2.86 6.45 -0.07
CA ALA A 188 -3.96 5.95 -0.91
C ALA A 188 -5.22 5.58 -0.09
N ASN A 189 -5.63 6.45 0.84
CA ASN A 189 -6.79 6.25 1.70
C ASN A 189 -7.95 7.15 1.25
N LEU A 190 -8.92 6.53 0.59
CA LEU A 190 -10.10 7.21 0.05
C LEU A 190 -10.86 7.99 1.13
N GLN A 191 -11.02 7.42 2.33
CA GLN A 191 -11.73 8.09 3.44
C GLN A 191 -10.99 9.32 3.97
N GLN A 192 -9.68 9.40 3.74
CA GLN A 192 -8.86 10.55 4.12
C GLN A 192 -8.73 11.57 2.96
N GLY A 193 -9.45 11.39 1.85
CA GLY A 193 -9.45 12.34 0.74
C GLY A 193 -8.54 11.96 -0.43
N ALA A 194 -8.08 10.71 -0.52
CA ALA A 194 -7.48 10.22 -1.76
C ALA A 194 -8.57 10.12 -2.85
N TYR A 195 -8.19 10.21 -4.13
CA TYR A 195 -9.13 9.93 -5.21
C TYR A 195 -9.29 8.42 -5.37
N GLY A 196 -10.52 7.98 -5.61
CA GLY A 196 -10.85 6.61 -5.99
C GLY A 196 -11.54 6.61 -7.34
N LEU A 197 -10.91 6.04 -8.34
CA LEU A 197 -11.47 5.91 -9.68
C LEU A 197 -11.92 4.47 -9.91
N GLY A 198 -13.21 4.24 -10.16
CA GLY A 198 -13.72 2.91 -10.52
C GLY A 198 -13.10 2.44 -11.83
N ILE A 199 -12.79 1.15 -11.94
CA ILE A 199 -12.21 0.55 -13.15
C ILE A 199 -13.20 -0.48 -13.71
N ASP A 200 -13.48 -0.39 -15.00
CA ASP A 200 -14.18 -1.44 -15.74
C ASP A 200 -13.30 -2.70 -15.84
N LEU A 201 -13.79 -3.83 -15.32
CA LEU A 201 -12.98 -5.05 -15.20
C LEU A 201 -12.61 -5.66 -16.55
N ALA A 202 -13.45 -5.51 -17.58
CA ALA A 202 -13.21 -6.08 -18.89
C ALA A 202 -12.12 -5.32 -19.67
N THR A 203 -12.07 -3.99 -19.50
CA THR A 203 -11.23 -3.11 -20.32
C THR A 203 -10.02 -2.53 -19.58
N GLY A 204 -10.06 -2.47 -18.24
CA GLY A 204 -9.05 -1.78 -17.44
C GLY A 204 -9.11 -0.27 -17.57
N ILE A 205 -10.25 0.28 -17.97
CA ILE A 205 -10.46 1.71 -18.19
C ILE A 205 -11.26 2.28 -17.02
N THR A 206 -10.85 3.45 -16.52
CA THR A 206 -11.56 4.12 -15.45
C THR A 206 -12.93 4.64 -15.91
N THR A 207 -13.93 4.57 -15.04
CA THR A 207 -15.33 4.87 -15.38
C THR A 207 -15.88 6.09 -14.64
N PHE A 208 -15.72 6.15 -13.33
CA PHE A 208 -16.17 7.25 -12.47
C PHE A 208 -15.12 7.55 -11.40
N GLY A 209 -15.16 8.75 -10.82
CA GLY A 209 -14.22 9.18 -9.79
C GLY A 209 -14.92 9.76 -8.58
N ILE A 210 -14.41 9.44 -7.39
CA ILE A 210 -14.86 9.99 -6.12
C ILE A 210 -13.68 10.46 -5.25
N VAL A 211 -13.96 11.37 -4.34
CA VAL A 211 -13.07 11.80 -3.26
C VAL A 211 -13.78 11.74 -1.92
N GLY A 212 -13.05 11.36 -0.86
CA GLY A 212 -13.59 11.31 0.49
C GLY A 212 -14.69 10.26 0.65
N LYS A 213 -15.84 10.67 1.20
CA LYS A 213 -16.96 9.75 1.50
C LYS A 213 -17.86 9.50 0.30
N SER A 214 -18.18 10.55 -0.48
CA SER A 214 -19.20 10.46 -1.52
C SER A 214 -19.12 11.56 -2.60
N GLU A 215 -18.09 12.40 -2.60
CA GLU A 215 -18.03 13.53 -3.52
C GLU A 215 -17.55 13.07 -4.89
N GLU A 216 -18.36 13.29 -5.92
CA GLU A 216 -18.01 12.94 -7.30
C GLU A 216 -16.99 13.94 -7.85
N ILE A 217 -15.96 13.42 -8.52
CA ILE A 217 -14.99 14.22 -9.25
C ILE A 217 -15.02 13.86 -10.74
N LYS A 218 -15.02 14.86 -11.61
CA LYS A 218 -15.05 14.65 -13.07
C LYS A 218 -13.68 14.78 -13.73
N LYS A 219 -12.76 15.46 -13.07
CA LYS A 219 -11.40 15.70 -13.57
C LYS A 219 -10.37 15.58 -12.45
N ILE A 220 -9.15 15.24 -12.83
CA ILE A 220 -7.95 15.28 -11.99
C ILE A 220 -6.81 15.92 -12.77
N TYR A 221 -5.80 16.44 -12.07
CA TYR A 221 -4.63 17.03 -12.71
C TYR A 221 -3.60 15.94 -13.08
N ASP A 222 -3.19 15.91 -14.35
CA ASP A 222 -2.07 15.10 -14.84
C ASP A 222 -0.81 15.98 -14.86
N PHE A 223 0.13 15.70 -13.95
CA PHE A 223 1.39 16.42 -13.81
C PHE A 223 2.34 16.20 -14.98
N GLY A 224 2.26 15.05 -15.65
CA GLY A 224 3.05 14.78 -16.86
C GLY A 224 2.57 15.61 -18.04
N LYS A 225 1.25 15.77 -18.20
CA LYS A 225 0.63 16.57 -19.26
C LYS A 225 0.41 18.03 -18.89
N LYS A 226 0.62 18.40 -17.62
CA LYS A 226 0.40 19.73 -17.05
C LYS A 226 -1.01 20.28 -17.31
N LYS A 227 -2.03 19.42 -17.26
CA LYS A 227 -3.43 19.81 -17.50
C LYS A 227 -4.41 18.94 -16.72
N GLU A 228 -5.63 19.43 -16.58
CA GLU A 228 -6.73 18.59 -16.12
C GLU A 228 -7.11 17.56 -17.20
N ILE A 229 -7.35 16.34 -16.77
CA ILE A 229 -7.87 15.25 -17.59
C ILE A 229 -9.16 14.74 -16.96
N LYS A 230 -10.04 14.14 -17.76
CA LYS A 230 -11.24 13.48 -17.24
C LYS A 230 -10.84 12.26 -16.44
N VAL A 231 -11.59 11.98 -15.37
CA VAL A 231 -11.40 10.76 -14.57
C VAL A 231 -11.83 9.51 -15.31
N ASN A 232 -12.73 9.63 -16.29
CA ASN A 232 -13.17 8.52 -17.12
C ASN A 232 -12.29 8.40 -18.38
N GLY A 233 -12.01 7.16 -18.80
CA GLY A 233 -11.18 6.90 -19.97
C GLY A 233 -9.67 6.76 -19.69
N ILE A 234 -9.23 6.74 -18.43
CA ILE A 234 -7.84 6.48 -18.09
C ILE A 234 -7.59 4.97 -18.16
N LYS A 235 -6.75 4.53 -19.09
CA LYS A 235 -6.38 3.12 -19.27
C LYS A 235 -5.28 2.71 -18.29
N ILE A 236 -5.55 1.73 -17.45
CA ILE A 236 -4.57 1.16 -16.52
C ILE A 236 -3.62 0.22 -17.31
N PRO A 237 -2.29 0.44 -17.28
CA PRO A 237 -1.35 -0.44 -17.94
C PRO A 237 -1.25 -1.79 -17.20
N PHE A 238 -0.84 -2.84 -17.90
CA PHE A 238 -0.69 -4.20 -17.35
C PHE A 238 -1.96 -4.74 -16.67
N TRP A 239 -3.13 -4.39 -17.22
CA TRP A 239 -4.41 -4.67 -16.55
C TRP A 239 -4.67 -6.15 -16.32
N ARG A 240 -4.38 -6.99 -17.31
CA ARG A 240 -4.54 -8.45 -17.19
C ARG A 240 -3.61 -8.99 -16.10
N GLU A 241 -2.37 -8.54 -16.07
CA GLU A 241 -1.35 -8.96 -15.11
C GLU A 241 -1.73 -8.53 -13.67
N ILE A 242 -2.34 -7.36 -13.50
CA ILE A 242 -2.91 -6.91 -12.22
C ILE A 242 -4.00 -7.88 -11.75
N LEU A 243 -4.95 -8.23 -12.62
CA LEU A 243 -6.04 -9.16 -12.28
C LEU A 243 -5.52 -10.55 -11.95
N GLU A 244 -4.60 -11.08 -12.76
CA GLU A 244 -3.95 -12.36 -12.50
C GLU A 244 -3.20 -12.36 -11.16
N THR A 245 -2.47 -11.29 -10.87
CA THR A 245 -1.77 -11.12 -9.59
C THR A 245 -2.75 -11.14 -8.43
N ALA A 246 -3.88 -10.45 -8.54
CA ALA A 246 -4.90 -10.43 -7.50
C ALA A 246 -5.50 -11.84 -7.24
N VAL A 247 -5.78 -12.60 -8.30
CA VAL A 247 -6.26 -13.99 -8.18
C VAL A 247 -5.19 -14.90 -7.58
N LYS A 248 -3.92 -14.77 -8.02
CA LYS A 248 -2.79 -15.53 -7.47
C LYS A 248 -2.58 -15.23 -5.98
N CYS A 249 -2.76 -13.99 -5.53
CA CYS A 249 -2.74 -13.63 -4.11
C CYS A 249 -3.77 -14.44 -3.30
N GLN A 250 -5.01 -14.56 -3.79
CA GLN A 250 -6.03 -15.36 -3.12
C GLN A 250 -5.68 -16.84 -3.09
N GLY A 251 -5.14 -17.37 -4.20
CA GLY A 251 -4.71 -18.76 -4.29
C GLY A 251 -3.54 -19.08 -3.36
N ALA A 252 -2.60 -18.15 -3.20
CA ALA A 252 -1.42 -18.32 -2.36
C ALA A 252 -1.74 -18.34 -0.86
N ILE A 253 -2.69 -17.51 -0.42
CA ILE A 253 -3.11 -17.45 0.99
C ILE A 253 -4.35 -18.32 1.18
N SER A 254 -4.12 -19.56 1.62
CA SER A 254 -5.19 -20.52 1.89
C SER A 254 -6.22 -19.97 2.88
N GLY A 255 -7.48 -20.28 2.61
CA GLY A 255 -8.58 -19.94 3.50
C GLY A 255 -8.99 -18.46 3.51
N LEU A 256 -8.62 -17.67 2.50
CA LEU A 256 -9.26 -16.37 2.23
C LEU A 256 -10.29 -16.51 1.11
N GLY A 257 -11.58 -16.50 1.45
CA GLY A 257 -12.68 -16.48 0.47
C GLY A 257 -12.99 -15.09 -0.11
N PHE A 258 -12.62 -14.02 0.61
CA PHE A 258 -12.80 -12.63 0.20
C PHE A 258 -11.59 -11.79 0.64
N LEU A 259 -10.97 -11.05 -0.28
CA LEU A 259 -9.91 -10.09 0.06
C LEU A 259 -9.88 -8.89 -0.90
N GLY A 260 -9.23 -7.82 -0.45
CA GLY A 260 -8.76 -6.75 -1.32
C GLY A 260 -7.25 -6.89 -1.51
N VAL A 261 -6.81 -6.87 -2.77
CA VAL A 261 -5.40 -6.89 -3.16
C VAL A 261 -5.02 -5.50 -3.64
N ASP A 262 -3.97 -4.92 -3.06
CA ASP A 262 -3.45 -3.62 -3.43
C ASP A 262 -2.21 -3.82 -4.30
N VAL A 263 -2.32 -3.50 -5.59
CA VAL A 263 -1.26 -3.70 -6.58
C VAL A 263 -0.63 -2.35 -6.91
N VAL A 264 0.68 -2.25 -6.73
CA VAL A 264 1.48 -1.10 -7.18
C VAL A 264 2.28 -1.56 -8.40
N LEU A 265 2.20 -0.80 -9.49
CA LEU A 265 2.99 -1.09 -10.69
C LEU A 265 4.41 -0.56 -10.54
N ASP A 266 5.37 -1.44 -10.77
CA ASP A 266 6.79 -1.11 -10.79
C ASP A 266 7.22 -0.77 -12.22
N LYS A 267 8.02 0.28 -12.36
CA LYS A 267 8.54 0.76 -13.65
C LYS A 267 9.37 -0.30 -14.36
N ASP A 268 10.16 -1.07 -13.61
CA ASP A 268 11.15 -1.98 -14.16
C ASP A 268 10.64 -3.43 -14.16
N LYS A 269 9.78 -3.81 -13.20
CA LYS A 269 9.32 -5.19 -13.01
C LYS A 269 7.90 -5.47 -13.51
N GLY A 270 7.11 -4.44 -13.82
CA GLY A 270 5.69 -4.56 -14.15
C GLY A 270 4.84 -4.67 -12.90
#